data_AF-A0A453NA45-F1
#
_entry.id   AF-A0A453NA45-F1
#
_cell.length_a   1.000
_cell.length_b   1.000
_cell.length_c   1.000
_cell.angle_alpha   90.00
_cell.angle_beta   90.00
_cell.angle_gamma   90.00
#
_symmetry.space_group_name_H-M   'P 1'
#
loop_
_entity.id
_entity.type
_entity.pdbx_description
1 polymer ?
#
loop_
_entity_poly.entity_id
_entity_poly.type
_entity_poly.pdbx_seq_one_letter_code
_entity_poly.pdbx_strand_id
1 'polypeptide(L)'
;PSAPLHPVQRLSIRGRVYPAILPVDGSKVPGKVWQGITDRELDVLDIFEDEEYVRETVGISLADSADMIAYAYIWGNVDDPDLYGEWDFDEWKKVHLKDYITMTQDFREELEQLESETHD
;
A
#
# COMPACT_ATOMS: atom_id res chain seq x y z
N PRO A 1 -1.76 23.68 -9.88
CA PRO A 1 -2.73 23.18 -8.89
C PRO A 1 -2.01 22.35 -7.82
N SER A 2 -1.90 22.87 -6.59
CA SER A 2 -1.31 22.12 -5.48
C SER A 2 -2.44 21.30 -4.86
N ALA A 3 -2.37 19.97 -4.96
CA ALA A 3 -3.28 19.09 -4.25
C ALA A 3 -2.96 19.17 -2.74
N PRO A 4 -3.98 19.19 -1.86
CA PRO A 4 -3.74 19.17 -0.42
C PRO A 4 -2.98 17.91 0.00
N LEU A 5 -2.03 18.08 0.92
CA LEU A 5 -1.32 16.98 1.58
C LEU A 5 -2.32 16.23 2.45
N HIS A 6 -2.87 15.12 1.97
CA HIS A 6 -3.70 14.24 2.78
C HIS A 6 -2.78 13.38 3.64
N PRO A 7 -2.77 13.61 4.96
CA PRO A 7 -2.07 12.69 5.84
C PRO A 7 -2.87 11.42 5.97
N VAL A 8 -2.26 10.32 6.41
CA VAL A 8 -2.93 9.02 6.39
C VAL A 8 -2.94 8.36 7.77
N GLN A 9 -3.94 7.56 8.11
CA GLN A 9 -3.95 6.66 9.27
C GLN A 9 -3.94 5.21 8.77
N ARG A 10 -3.24 4.32 9.50
CA ARG A 10 -3.30 2.88 9.24
C ARG A 10 -4.30 2.21 10.17
N LEU A 11 -5.30 1.57 9.58
CA LEU A 11 -6.30 0.78 10.31
C LEU A 11 -6.18 -0.69 9.95
N SER A 12 -6.51 -1.57 10.89
CA SER A 12 -6.67 -3.00 10.58
C SER A 12 -8.02 -3.24 9.92
N ILE A 13 -8.10 -4.25 9.05
CA ILE A 13 -9.34 -4.66 8.37
C ILE A 13 -9.65 -6.10 8.78
N ARG A 14 -10.89 -6.40 9.16
CA ARG A 14 -11.25 -7.76 9.61
C ARG A 14 -11.07 -8.75 8.47
N GLY A 15 -10.45 -9.89 8.77
CA GLY A 15 -10.23 -10.94 7.78
C GLY A 15 -9.09 -10.68 6.79
N ARG A 16 -8.39 -9.54 6.88
CA ARG A 16 -7.24 -9.23 6.04
C ARG A 16 -5.96 -9.19 6.85
N VAL A 17 -4.86 -9.54 6.19
CA VAL A 17 -3.51 -9.52 6.76
C VAL A 17 -2.75 -8.27 6.35
N TYR A 18 -3.42 -7.22 5.89
CA TYR A 18 -2.79 -5.98 5.46
C TYR A 18 -3.63 -4.78 5.93
N PRO A 19 -3.00 -3.61 6.18
CA PRO A 19 -3.70 -2.45 6.71
C PRO A 19 -4.38 -1.61 5.63
N ALA A 20 -5.52 -1.00 5.98
CA ALA A 20 -6.05 0.14 5.24
C ALA A 20 -5.17 1.37 5.50
N ILE A 21 -4.92 2.16 4.45
CA ILE A 21 -4.35 3.51 4.56
C ILE A 21 -5.47 4.49 4.21
N LEU A 22 -5.91 5.31 5.18
CA LEU A 22 -7.01 6.26 5.00
C LEU A 22 -6.52 7.69 5.15
N PRO A 23 -6.98 8.64 4.32
CA PRO A 23 -6.64 10.05 4.47
C PRO A 23 -7.28 10.63 5.75
N VAL A 24 -6.47 11.18 6.67
CA VAL A 24 -6.88 11.85 7.90
C VAL A 24 -6.14 13.17 8.03
N ASP A 25 -6.86 14.30 7.97
CA ASP A 25 -6.30 15.65 8.07
C ASP A 25 -5.44 15.88 9.34
N GLY A 26 -4.31 16.57 9.17
CA GLY A 26 -3.35 16.91 10.25
C GLY A 26 -2.46 15.79 10.83
N SER A 27 -2.60 14.51 10.45
CA SER A 27 -1.77 13.42 10.99
C SER A 27 -0.43 13.23 10.24
N LYS A 28 0.48 12.36 10.68
CA LYS A 28 1.67 11.92 9.91
C LYS A 28 1.93 10.46 10.25
N VAL A 29 2.11 9.60 9.24
CA VAL A 29 2.44 8.19 9.46
C VAL A 29 3.90 7.92 9.09
N PRO A 30 4.69 7.32 10.00
CA PRO A 30 6.04 6.92 9.69
C PRO A 30 6.02 5.79 8.65
N GLY A 31 6.68 6.01 7.52
CA GLY A 31 6.72 5.07 6.39
C GLY A 31 8.11 4.98 5.77
N LYS A 32 8.22 4.16 4.74
CA LYS A 32 9.38 4.12 3.85
C LYS A 32 8.91 4.45 2.44
N VAL A 33 9.78 5.12 1.70
CA VAL A 33 9.52 5.52 0.31
C VAL A 33 10.57 4.85 -0.55
N TRP A 34 10.13 4.14 -1.59
CA TRP A 34 11.01 3.55 -2.59
C TRP A 34 11.12 4.51 -3.78
N GLN A 35 12.33 4.66 -4.30
CA GLN A 35 12.63 5.54 -5.43
C GLN A 35 13.22 4.72 -6.57
N GLY A 36 13.02 5.19 -7.80
CA GLY A 36 13.52 4.51 -9.00
C GLY A 36 12.67 3.32 -9.45
N ILE A 37 11.42 3.23 -9.00
CA ILE A 37 10.45 2.25 -9.49
C ILE A 37 10.07 2.62 -10.93
N THR A 38 10.16 1.66 -11.83
CA THR A 38 9.79 1.80 -13.25
C THR A 38 8.28 1.71 -13.44
N ASP A 39 7.78 2.18 -14.60
CA ASP A 39 6.34 2.09 -14.92
C ASP A 39 5.85 0.63 -14.89
N ARG A 40 6.64 -0.32 -15.40
CA ARG A 40 6.30 -1.75 -15.34
C ARG A 40 6.20 -2.27 -13.91
N GLU A 41 7.13 -1.89 -13.03
CA GLU A 41 7.08 -2.30 -11.62
C GLU A 41 5.89 -1.64 -10.90
N LEU A 42 5.51 -0.43 -11.30
CA LEU A 42 4.30 0.23 -10.83
C LEU A 42 3.03 -0.52 -11.28
N ASP A 43 2.98 -1.01 -12.52
CA ASP A 43 1.86 -1.84 -13.01
C ASP A 43 1.72 -3.14 -12.21
N VAL A 44 2.85 -3.79 -11.86
CA VAL A 44 2.83 -4.97 -10.99
C VAL A 44 2.25 -4.66 -9.61
N LEU A 45 2.59 -3.51 -9.05
CA LEU A 45 2.02 -3.06 -7.77
C LEU A 45 0.52 -2.74 -7.90
N ASP A 46 0.08 -2.14 -9.00
CA ASP A 46 -1.35 -1.91 -9.25
C ASP A 46 -2.14 -3.23 -9.29
N ILE A 47 -1.59 -4.27 -9.91
CA ILE A 47 -2.21 -5.61 -9.95
C ILE A 47 -2.22 -6.24 -8.56
N PHE A 48 -1.13 -6.11 -7.80
CA PHE A 48 -1.02 -6.70 -6.47
C PHE A 48 -2.00 -6.10 -5.46
N GLU A 49 -2.21 -4.79 -5.53
CA GLU A 49 -3.09 -4.05 -4.60
C GLU A 49 -4.58 -4.17 -4.99
N ASP A 50 -4.86 -4.61 -6.22
CA ASP A 50 -6.21 -4.87 -6.76
C ASP A 50 -7.15 -3.64 -6.71
N GLU A 51 -8.43 -3.83 -7.03
CA GLU A 51 -9.46 -2.78 -7.00
C GLU A 51 -9.75 -2.21 -5.60
N GLU A 52 -9.21 -2.84 -4.55
CA GLU A 52 -9.43 -2.46 -3.16
C GLU A 52 -8.67 -1.19 -2.77
N TYR A 53 -7.56 -0.92 -3.45
CA TYR A 53 -6.76 0.27 -3.24
C TYR A 53 -6.73 1.15 -4.50
N VAL A 54 -6.70 2.45 -4.25
CA VAL A 54 -6.55 3.47 -5.29
C VAL A 54 -5.16 4.07 -5.17
N ARG A 55 -4.39 4.00 -6.26
CA ARG A 55 -3.09 4.68 -6.33
C ARG A 55 -3.29 6.20 -6.39
N GLU A 56 -2.86 6.89 -5.36
CA GLU A 56 -2.94 8.34 -5.25
C GLU A 56 -1.57 9.00 -5.13
N THR A 57 -1.54 10.28 -5.50
CA THR A 57 -0.38 11.14 -5.32
C THR A 57 -0.43 11.78 -3.94
N VAL A 58 0.53 11.46 -3.08
CA VAL A 58 0.61 12.00 -1.72
C VAL A 58 1.87 12.83 -1.51
N GLY A 59 1.77 13.85 -0.67
CA GLY A 59 2.93 14.61 -0.22
C GLY A 59 3.61 13.93 0.98
N ILE A 60 4.93 13.85 0.95
CA ILE A 60 5.75 13.23 2.00
C ILE A 60 6.78 14.22 2.53
N SER A 61 7.01 14.18 3.84
CA SER A 61 8.14 14.88 4.47
C SER A 61 9.17 13.85 4.91
N LEU A 62 10.39 13.96 4.40
CA LEU A 62 11.53 13.17 4.87
C LEU A 62 12.24 13.94 5.98
N ALA A 63 12.73 13.25 7.01
CA ALA A 63 13.32 13.90 8.19
C ALA A 63 14.46 14.88 7.86
N ASP A 64 15.20 14.61 6.78
CA ASP A 64 16.43 15.32 6.41
C ASP A 64 16.40 15.94 5.00
N SER A 65 15.24 16.00 4.34
CA SER A 65 15.15 16.58 2.98
C SER A 65 13.88 17.39 2.76
N ALA A 66 13.82 18.07 1.62
CA ALA A 66 12.63 18.80 1.19
C ALA A 66 11.42 17.85 1.08
N ASP A 67 10.23 18.43 1.24
CA ASP A 67 8.98 17.74 0.94
C ASP A 67 8.99 17.27 -0.51
N MET A 68 8.48 16.06 -0.72
CA MET A 68 8.41 15.41 -2.04
C MET A 68 7.01 14.88 -2.28
N ILE A 69 6.77 14.48 -3.53
CA ILE A 69 5.56 13.79 -3.93
C ILE A 69 5.91 12.33 -4.20
N ALA A 70 5.04 11.42 -3.77
CA ALA A 70 5.16 9.99 -4.01
C ALA A 70 3.79 9.39 -4.32
N TYR A 71 3.78 8.18 -4.89
CA TYR A 71 2.57 7.38 -4.98
C TYR A 71 2.34 6.59 -3.68
N ALA A 72 1.08 6.46 -3.29
CA ALA A 72 0.64 5.58 -2.22
C ALA A 72 -0.68 4.90 -2.61
N TYR A 73 -0.88 3.68 -2.11
CA TYR A 73 -2.12 2.93 -2.29
C TYR A 73 -3.05 3.24 -1.11
N ILE A 74 -4.18 3.89 -1.41
CA ILE A 74 -5.16 4.38 -0.43
C ILE A 74 -6.37 3.45 -0.46
N TRP A 75 -6.86 3.04 0.71
CA TRP A 75 -8.01 2.15 0.80
C TRP A 75 -9.24 2.79 0.14
N GLY A 76 -9.82 2.09 -0.83
CA GLY A 76 -10.89 2.63 -1.69
C GLY A 76 -12.24 2.82 -0.97
N ASN A 77 -12.45 2.16 0.16
CA ASN A 77 -13.71 2.21 0.91
C ASN A 77 -13.52 2.81 2.32
N VAL A 78 -13.61 4.13 2.43
CA VAL A 78 -13.45 4.86 3.70
C VAL A 78 -14.52 4.52 4.75
N ASP A 79 -15.68 4.03 4.33
CA ASP A 79 -16.81 3.66 5.19
C ASP A 79 -16.88 2.14 5.45
N ASP A 80 -15.80 1.41 5.19
CA ASP A 80 -15.75 -0.04 5.37
C ASP A 80 -16.04 -0.43 6.83
N PRO A 81 -17.12 -1.19 7.10
CA PRO A 81 -17.51 -1.58 8.46
C PRO A 81 -16.52 -2.54 9.12
N ASP A 82 -15.63 -3.15 8.34
CA ASP A 82 -14.58 -4.03 8.82
C ASP A 82 -13.30 -3.28 9.20
N LEU A 83 -13.24 -1.96 9.03
CA LEU A 83 -12.15 -1.14 9.57
C LEU A 83 -12.22 -1.09 11.11
N TYR A 84 -11.12 -1.43 11.77
CA TYR A 84 -11.05 -1.40 13.22
C TYR A 84 -9.63 -1.21 13.73
N GLY A 85 -9.50 -0.43 14.81
CA GLY A 85 -8.26 -0.29 15.57
C GLY A 85 -7.09 0.30 14.78
N GLU A 86 -6.11 0.84 15.50
CA GLU A 86 -4.85 1.19 14.86
C GLU A 86 -4.08 -0.07 14.47
N TRP A 87 -3.42 -0.03 13.33
CA TRP A 87 -2.58 -1.13 12.90
C TRP A 87 -1.19 -1.06 13.53
N ASP A 88 -0.78 -2.16 14.17
CA ASP A 88 0.54 -2.30 14.79
C ASP A 88 1.46 -3.19 13.93
N PHE A 89 2.54 -2.59 13.42
CA PHE A 89 3.53 -3.30 12.59
C PHE A 89 4.23 -4.45 13.32
N ASP A 90 4.56 -4.27 14.60
CA ASP A 90 5.31 -5.26 15.37
C ASP A 90 4.43 -6.45 15.76
N GLU A 91 3.15 -6.22 16.02
CA GLU A 91 2.17 -7.28 16.19
C GLU A 91 1.93 -8.01 14.88
N TRP A 92 1.65 -7.26 13.81
CA TRP A 92 1.45 -7.81 12.46
C TRP A 92 2.61 -8.70 12.04
N LYS A 93 3.85 -8.23 12.23
CA LYS A 93 5.05 -8.96 11.84
C LYS A 93 5.17 -10.32 12.55
N LYS A 94 4.69 -10.44 13.78
CA LYS A 94 4.74 -11.69 14.54
C LYS A 94 3.66 -12.68 14.08
N VAL A 95 2.48 -12.18 13.75
CA VAL A 95 1.30 -13.02 13.50
C VAL A 95 1.12 -13.34 12.02
N HIS A 96 1.40 -12.38 11.13
CA HIS A 96 0.99 -12.42 9.72
C HIS A 96 2.13 -12.43 8.71
N LEU A 97 3.38 -12.09 9.11
CA LEU A 97 4.50 -11.99 8.16
C LEU A 97 4.71 -13.26 7.33
N LYS A 98 4.58 -14.43 7.96
CA LYS A 98 4.80 -15.70 7.26
C LYS A 98 3.77 -15.91 6.16
N ASP A 99 2.49 -15.73 6.48
CA ASP A 99 1.39 -15.93 5.55
C ASP A 99 1.43 -14.87 4.44
N TYR A 100 1.79 -13.63 4.78
CA TYR A 100 1.99 -12.56 3.82
C TYR A 100 3.10 -12.89 2.81
N ILE A 101 4.25 -13.41 3.27
CA ILE A 101 5.35 -13.82 2.37
C ILE A 101 4.88 -14.94 1.43
N THR A 102 4.13 -15.92 1.94
CA THR A 102 3.58 -17.00 1.10
C THR A 102 2.64 -16.44 0.03
N MET A 103 1.69 -15.57 0.40
CA MET A 103 0.78 -14.91 -0.54
C MET A 103 1.54 -14.12 -1.63
N THR A 104 2.59 -13.36 -1.25
CA THR A 104 3.40 -12.62 -2.23
C THR A 104 4.20 -13.55 -3.15
N GLN A 105 4.64 -14.71 -2.67
CA GLN A 105 5.32 -15.70 -3.50
C GLN A 105 4.36 -16.31 -4.53
N ASP A 106 3.16 -16.70 -4.09
CA ASP A 106 2.12 -17.26 -4.95
C ASP A 106 1.73 -16.25 -6.05
N PHE A 107 1.49 -14.98 -5.68
CA PHE A 107 1.21 -13.90 -6.63
C PHE A 107 2.30 -13.76 -7.70
N ARG A 108 3.57 -13.77 -7.30
CA ARG A 108 4.69 -13.65 -8.25
C ARG A 108 4.69 -14.81 -9.24
N GLU A 109 4.48 -16.04 -8.75
CA GLU A 109 4.46 -17.24 -9.59
C GLU A 109 3.29 -17.22 -10.59
N GLU A 110 2.11 -16.76 -10.17
CA GLU A 110 0.95 -16.57 -11.05
C GLU A 110 1.22 -15.51 -12.13
N LEU A 111 1.82 -14.38 -11.74
CA LEU A 111 2.15 -13.31 -12.68
C LEU A 111 3.19 -13.75 -13.72
N GLU A 112 4.24 -14.46 -13.30
CA GLU A 112 5.26 -15.03 -14.19
C GLU A 112 4.65 -16.02 -15.21
N GLN A 113 3.67 -16.81 -14.79
CA GLN A 113 2.94 -17.73 -15.68
C GLN A 113 2.12 -16.96 -16.72
N LEU A 114 1.35 -15.95 -16.31
CA LEU A 114 0.55 -15.11 -17.22
C LEU A 114 1.42 -14.38 -18.24
N GLU A 115 2.58 -13.86 -17.82
CA GLU A 115 3.53 -13.23 -18.74
C GLU A 115 4.11 -14.22 -19.75
N SER A 116 4.31 -15.48 -19.36
CA SER A 116 4.80 -16.53 -20.26
C SER A 116 3.78 -16.97 -21.30
N GLU A 117 2.50 -17.06 -20.93
CA GLU A 117 1.40 -17.46 -21.82
C GLU A 117 1.05 -16.36 -22.84
N THR A 118 1.31 -15.10 -22.51
CA THR A 118 1.05 -13.96 -23.41
C THR A 118 2.15 -13.73 -24.45
N HIS A 119 3.29 -14.42 -24.33
CA HIS A 119 4.44 -14.32 -25.23
C HIS A 119 4.63 -15.52 -26.18
N ASP A 120 3.68 -16.46 -26.22
CA ASP A 120 3.63 -17.61 -27.15
C ASP A 120 2.62 -17.43 -28.30
#